data_AF-A0A7W6X0L6-F1
#
_entry.id   AF-A0A7W6X0L6-F1
#
_cell.length_a   1.000
_cell.length_b   1.000
_cell.length_c   1.000
_cell.angle_alpha   90.00
_cell.angle_beta   90.00
_cell.angle_gamma   90.00
#
_symmetry.space_group_name_H-M   'P 1'
#
loop_
_entity.id
_entity.type
_entity.pdbx_description
1 polymer ?
#
loop_
_entity_poly.entity_id
_entity_poly.type
_entity_poly.pdbx_seq_one_letter_code
_entity_poly.pdbx_strand_id
1 'polypeptide(L)'
;MVRSPVHIAALIAASLACSAHADELVPYTIVGDSIPQSLTGAPGDAARGRALVLARTTTCILCHSGPFPETRFQGDLAPDLTGAGNRWSASQLRLRLVDASRFNAETIMPSYYRNDGLVRVGRNFAGKPILSAAEIEDIVAFLATLRD
;
A
#
# COMPACT_ATOMS: atom_id res chain seq x y z
N MET A 1 -36.60 26.10 53.19
CA MET A 1 -35.95 26.41 51.89
C MET A 1 -34.52 25.90 51.93
N VAL A 2 -34.29 24.68 51.44
CA VAL A 2 -32.95 24.06 51.37
C VAL A 2 -32.38 24.38 49.99
N ARG A 3 -31.22 25.05 49.93
CA ARG A 3 -30.47 25.32 48.70
C ARG A 3 -29.42 24.21 48.54
N SER A 4 -29.61 23.33 47.56
CA SER A 4 -28.60 22.33 47.18
C SER A 4 -27.43 22.98 46.44
N PRO A 5 -26.17 22.69 46.79
CA PRO A 5 -25.02 23.12 46.00
C PRO A 5 -24.83 22.20 44.78
N VAL A 6 -24.70 22.80 43.60
CA VAL A 6 -24.35 22.10 42.37
C VAL A 6 -22.82 21.97 42.32
N HIS A 7 -22.30 20.76 42.43
CA HIS A 7 -20.88 20.47 42.22
C HIS A 7 -20.62 20.34 40.72
N ILE A 8 -19.91 21.31 40.14
CA ILE A 8 -19.40 21.23 38.75
C ILE A 8 -18.11 20.42 38.80
N ALA A 9 -18.19 19.14 38.41
CA ALA A 9 -17.01 18.31 38.18
C ALA A 9 -16.39 18.66 36.82
N ALA A 10 -15.21 19.27 36.83
CA ALA A 10 -14.43 19.52 35.62
C ALA A 10 -13.74 18.23 35.17
N LEU A 11 -14.22 17.63 34.08
CA LEU A 11 -13.58 16.50 33.40
C LEU A 11 -12.40 17.01 32.57
N ILE A 12 -11.18 16.74 33.04
CA ILE A 12 -9.95 16.93 32.27
C ILE A 12 -9.87 15.80 31.25
N ALA A 13 -10.21 16.08 29.99
CA ALA A 13 -10.04 15.14 28.90
C ALA A 13 -8.54 14.99 28.59
N ALA A 14 -7.95 13.85 28.93
CA ALA A 14 -6.61 13.48 28.51
C ALA A 14 -6.61 13.20 27.00
N SER A 15 -6.09 14.13 26.22
CA SER A 15 -5.84 13.95 24.79
C SER A 15 -4.74 12.90 24.60
N LEU A 16 -5.11 11.72 24.11
CA LEU A 16 -4.16 10.73 23.58
C LEU A 16 -3.43 11.36 22.39
N ALA A 17 -2.15 11.69 22.58
CA ALA A 17 -1.26 12.04 21.48
C ALA A 17 -1.01 10.77 20.65
N CYS A 18 -1.51 10.75 19.43
CA CYS A 18 -1.19 9.71 18.45
C CYS A 18 0.23 9.97 17.94
N SER A 19 1.20 9.21 18.45
CA SER A 19 2.57 9.26 17.95
C SER A 19 2.60 8.73 16.51
N ALA A 20 2.86 9.61 15.55
CA ALA A 20 3.16 9.20 14.18
C ALA A 20 4.56 8.58 14.16
N HIS A 21 4.64 7.27 14.43
CA HIS A 21 5.84 6.51 14.17
C HIS A 21 6.03 6.43 12.65
N ALA A 22 7.21 6.83 12.15
CA ALA A 22 7.61 6.47 10.80
C ALA A 22 7.71 4.95 10.78
N ASP A 23 6.87 4.30 9.96
CA ASP A 23 6.85 2.84 9.86
C ASP A 23 8.24 2.39 9.41
N GLU A 24 8.97 1.73 10.31
CA GLU A 24 10.24 1.11 9.99
C GLU A 24 9.97 -0.03 9.01
N LEU A 25 10.87 -0.25 8.04
CA LEU A 25 10.68 -1.34 7.09
C LEU A 25 10.61 -2.68 7.84
N VAL A 26 9.43 -3.30 7.78
CA VAL A 26 9.26 -4.66 8.29
C VAL A 26 10.12 -5.62 7.47
N PRO A 27 10.92 -6.50 8.12
CA PRO A 27 11.71 -7.50 7.42
C PRO A 27 10.80 -8.51 6.71
N TYR A 28 11.23 -8.96 5.53
CA TYR A 28 10.54 -9.97 4.73
C TYR A 28 11.54 -10.94 4.09
N THR A 29 11.06 -12.14 3.79
CA THR A 29 11.86 -13.17 3.12
C THR A 29 11.30 -13.46 1.74
N ILE A 30 12.17 -13.42 0.74
CA ILE A 30 11.85 -13.83 -0.62
C ILE A 30 12.13 -15.34 -0.74
N VAL A 31 11.15 -16.09 -1.25
CA VAL A 31 11.28 -17.51 -1.55
C VAL A 31 10.87 -17.74 -3.00
N GLY A 32 11.85 -18.09 -3.83
CA GLY A 32 11.67 -18.19 -5.28
C GLY A 32 11.24 -16.85 -5.88
N ASP A 33 10.06 -16.83 -6.48
CA ASP A 33 9.46 -15.68 -7.15
C ASP A 33 8.37 -14.99 -6.31
N SER A 34 8.41 -15.16 -4.99
CA SER A 34 7.35 -14.73 -4.09
C SER A 34 7.85 -14.21 -2.73
N ILE A 35 6.99 -13.46 -2.04
CA ILE A 35 7.11 -13.20 -0.59
C ILE A 35 5.93 -13.92 0.07
N PRO A 36 6.14 -15.12 0.66
CA PRO A 36 5.03 -15.95 1.15
C PRO A 36 4.26 -15.32 2.31
N GLN A 37 4.96 -14.68 3.25
CA GLN A 37 4.37 -14.08 4.44
C GLN A 37 3.83 -12.68 4.14
N SER A 38 2.71 -12.32 4.76
CA SER A 38 2.20 -10.94 4.74
C SER A 38 3.20 -10.01 5.43
N LEU A 39 3.36 -8.80 4.91
CA LEU A 39 4.22 -7.78 5.52
C LEU A 39 3.66 -7.25 6.85
N THR A 40 2.36 -7.45 7.11
CA THR A 40 1.69 -6.99 8.34
C THR A 40 1.27 -8.14 9.25
N GLY A 41 1.30 -9.39 8.76
CA GLY A 41 0.69 -10.54 9.43
C GLY A 41 -0.85 -10.54 9.42
N ALA A 42 -1.48 -9.50 8.89
CA ALA A 42 -2.93 -9.37 8.74
C ALA A 42 -3.34 -9.45 7.25
N PRO A 43 -4.60 -9.82 6.95
CA PRO A 43 -5.14 -9.70 5.60
C PRO A 43 -5.29 -8.22 5.21
N GLY A 44 -5.02 -7.90 3.95
CA GLY A 44 -5.31 -6.59 3.38
C GLY A 44 -6.79 -6.35 3.12
N ASP A 45 -7.17 -5.08 3.01
CA ASP A 45 -8.51 -4.62 2.66
C ASP A 45 -8.57 -4.29 1.16
N ALA A 46 -9.31 -5.10 0.41
CA ALA A 46 -9.43 -4.94 -1.04
C ALA A 46 -10.12 -3.63 -1.46
N ALA A 47 -11.00 -3.05 -0.63
CA ALA A 47 -11.64 -1.78 -0.96
C ALA A 47 -10.63 -0.62 -0.83
N ARG A 48 -9.80 -0.63 0.23
CA ARG A 48 -8.67 0.31 0.34
C ARG A 48 -7.64 0.08 -0.76
N GLY A 49 -7.35 -1.17 -1.09
CA GLY A 49 -6.46 -1.53 -2.20
C GLY A 49 -6.91 -0.98 -3.54
N ARG A 50 -8.21 -1.07 -3.84
CA ARG A 50 -8.81 -0.46 -5.03
C ARG A 50 -8.62 1.05 -5.04
N ALA A 51 -8.93 1.71 -3.92
CA ALA A 51 -8.76 3.15 -3.78
C ALA A 51 -7.30 3.57 -4.01
N LEU A 52 -6.35 2.78 -3.47
CA LEU A 52 -4.93 2.98 -3.68
C LEU A 52 -4.54 2.77 -5.15
N VAL A 53 -4.97 1.72 -5.84
CA VAL A 53 -4.64 1.50 -7.26
C VAL A 53 -5.12 2.67 -8.15
N LEU A 54 -6.26 3.26 -7.82
CA LEU A 54 -6.82 4.40 -8.56
C LEU A 54 -6.29 5.76 -8.10
N ALA A 55 -5.53 5.81 -7.00
CA ALA A 55 -5.05 7.05 -6.44
C ALA A 55 -3.97 7.69 -7.32
N ARG A 56 -4.01 9.02 -7.42
CA ARG A 56 -2.97 9.81 -8.11
C ARG A 56 -1.65 9.84 -7.34
N THR A 57 -1.62 9.40 -6.09
CA THR A 57 -0.44 9.39 -5.21
C THR A 57 0.38 8.10 -5.34
N THR A 58 -0.24 6.99 -5.72
CA THR A 58 0.39 5.68 -5.94
C THR A 58 0.65 5.42 -7.42
N THR A 59 -0.07 6.10 -8.31
CA THR A 59 0.16 6.19 -9.77
C THR A 59 0.06 4.89 -10.56
N CYS A 60 -0.56 3.83 -10.03
CA CYS A 60 -0.65 2.54 -10.73
C CYS A 60 -1.33 2.67 -12.11
N ILE A 61 -2.48 3.34 -12.17
CA ILE A 61 -3.25 3.59 -13.40
C ILE A 61 -2.60 4.60 -14.36
N LEU A 62 -1.52 5.27 -13.97
CA LEU A 62 -0.75 6.11 -14.90
C LEU A 62 -0.04 5.23 -15.94
N CYS A 63 0.32 4.01 -15.56
CA CYS A 63 1.03 3.07 -16.44
C CYS A 63 0.14 1.93 -16.92
N HIS A 64 -0.79 1.46 -16.09
CA HIS A 64 -1.61 0.29 -16.37
C HIS A 64 -3.06 0.65 -16.71
N SER A 65 -3.64 -0.11 -17.65
CA SER A 65 -5.09 -0.23 -17.81
C SER A 65 -5.67 -1.29 -16.87
N GLY A 66 -6.99 -1.32 -16.72
CA GLY A 66 -7.69 -2.31 -15.91
C GLY A 66 -9.22 -2.18 -15.99
N PRO A 67 -9.94 -3.02 -15.22
CA PRO A 67 -11.40 -3.07 -15.23
C PRO A 67 -12.01 -1.93 -14.40
N PHE A 68 -11.66 -0.68 -14.73
CA PHE A 68 -12.06 0.54 -14.04
C PHE A 68 -12.82 1.48 -14.97
N PRO A 69 -14.05 1.11 -15.42
CA PRO A 69 -14.78 1.87 -16.43
C PRO A 69 -15.10 3.31 -16.01
N GLU A 70 -15.14 3.58 -14.71
CA GLU A 70 -15.35 4.94 -14.18
C GLU A 70 -14.09 5.82 -14.27
N THR A 71 -12.91 5.21 -14.43
CA THR A 71 -11.62 5.90 -14.47
C THR A 71 -11.20 6.15 -15.91
N ARG A 72 -11.17 7.43 -16.29
CA ARG A 72 -10.68 7.89 -17.60
C ARG A 72 -9.16 8.03 -17.58
N PHE A 73 -8.54 7.98 -18.77
CA PHE A 73 -7.09 8.19 -18.98
C PHE A 73 -6.21 7.20 -18.21
N GLN A 74 -6.51 5.92 -18.37
CA GLN A 74 -5.64 4.84 -17.90
C GLN A 74 -4.45 4.68 -18.86
N GLY A 75 -3.29 4.32 -18.32
CA GLY A 75 -2.06 4.15 -19.08
C GLY A 75 -2.01 2.87 -19.90
N ASP A 76 -1.09 2.84 -20.87
CA ASP A 76 -0.80 1.72 -21.76
C ASP A 76 0.70 1.36 -21.79
N LEU A 77 1.49 1.92 -20.87
CA LEU A 77 2.93 1.68 -20.75
C LEU A 77 3.24 0.30 -20.16
N ALA A 78 2.29 -0.29 -19.43
CA ALA A 78 2.44 -1.56 -18.74
C ALA A 78 1.22 -2.47 -18.96
N PRO A 79 1.34 -3.80 -18.71
CA PRO A 79 0.26 -4.74 -19.00
C PRO A 79 -1.04 -4.45 -18.24
N ASP A 80 -2.18 -4.75 -18.85
CA ASP A 80 -3.49 -4.62 -18.24
C ASP A 80 -3.60 -5.41 -16.91
N LEU A 81 -4.20 -4.79 -15.88
CA LEU A 81 -4.40 -5.41 -14.56
C LEU A 81 -5.59 -6.38 -14.51
N THR A 82 -6.48 -6.38 -15.50
CA THR A 82 -7.55 -7.38 -15.66
C THR A 82 -6.96 -8.78 -15.61
N GLY A 83 -7.57 -9.69 -14.85
CA GLY A 83 -7.06 -11.04 -14.66
C GLY A 83 -5.74 -11.17 -13.87
N ALA A 84 -5.26 -10.12 -13.18
CA ALA A 84 -4.03 -10.22 -12.38
C ALA A 84 -4.09 -11.33 -11.33
N GLY A 85 -5.24 -11.51 -10.67
CA GLY A 85 -5.49 -12.57 -9.70
C GLY A 85 -5.58 -13.97 -10.30
N ASN A 86 -5.73 -14.09 -11.63
CA ASN A 86 -5.61 -15.36 -12.36
C ASN A 86 -4.15 -15.68 -12.71
N ARG A 87 -3.33 -14.65 -12.97
CA ARG A 87 -1.93 -14.83 -13.37
C ARG A 87 -1.00 -15.09 -12.19
N TRP A 88 -1.27 -14.47 -11.04
CA TRP A 88 -0.34 -14.45 -9.91
C TRP A 88 -1.05 -14.74 -8.59
N SER A 89 -0.37 -15.51 -7.73
CA SER A 89 -0.77 -15.67 -6.34
C SER A 89 -0.56 -14.37 -5.55
N ALA A 90 -1.19 -14.26 -4.38
CA ALA A 90 -0.99 -13.11 -3.50
C ALA A 90 0.49 -12.90 -3.12
N SER A 91 1.25 -13.98 -2.89
CA SER A 91 2.67 -13.91 -2.57
C SER A 91 3.53 -13.44 -3.75
N GLN A 92 3.15 -13.79 -4.98
CA GLN A 92 3.80 -13.31 -6.20
C GLN A 92 3.44 -11.85 -6.51
N LEU A 93 2.20 -11.43 -6.26
CA LEU A 93 1.76 -10.04 -6.37
C LEU A 93 2.52 -9.16 -5.37
N ARG A 94 2.67 -9.62 -4.13
CA ARG A 94 3.44 -8.92 -3.09
C ARG A 94 4.86 -8.64 -3.52
N LEU A 95 5.58 -9.63 -4.05
CA LEU A 95 6.94 -9.41 -4.51
C LEU A 95 7.01 -8.40 -5.67
N ARG A 96 6.01 -8.38 -6.57
CA ARG A 96 5.97 -7.39 -7.68
C ARG A 96 5.84 -5.97 -7.18
N LEU A 97 5.09 -5.73 -6.11
CA LEU A 97 4.97 -4.41 -5.52
C LEU A 97 6.19 -4.05 -4.66
N VAL A 98 6.72 -5.02 -3.90
CA VAL A 98 7.87 -4.81 -3.02
C VAL A 98 9.14 -4.53 -3.83
N ASP A 99 9.44 -5.37 -4.82
CA ASP A 99 10.63 -5.22 -5.66
C ASP A 99 10.42 -5.75 -7.09
N ALA A 100 9.82 -4.91 -7.94
CA ALA A 100 9.56 -5.21 -9.34
C ALA A 100 10.84 -5.56 -10.12
N SER A 101 11.98 -4.96 -9.73
CA SER A 101 13.26 -5.12 -10.43
C SER A 101 13.80 -6.56 -10.41
N ARG A 102 13.33 -7.41 -9.50
CA ARG A 102 13.71 -8.83 -9.46
C ARG A 102 13.14 -9.65 -10.61
N PHE A 103 12.03 -9.21 -11.18
CA PHE A 103 11.40 -9.88 -12.34
C PHE A 103 11.95 -9.32 -13.65
N ASN A 104 12.16 -8.01 -13.70
CA ASN A 104 12.74 -7.32 -14.82
C ASN A 104 13.59 -6.16 -14.30
N ALA A 105 14.92 -6.29 -14.38
CA ALA A 105 15.85 -5.27 -13.91
C ALA A 105 15.73 -3.94 -14.67
N GLU A 106 15.16 -3.96 -15.88
CA GLU A 106 14.92 -2.78 -16.72
C GLU A 106 13.48 -2.26 -16.59
N THR A 107 12.71 -2.75 -15.62
CA THR A 107 11.33 -2.29 -15.40
C THR A 107 11.28 -0.81 -15.03
N ILE A 108 10.31 -0.11 -15.61
CA ILE A 108 9.95 1.26 -15.19
C ILE A 108 8.96 1.26 -14.02
N MET A 109 8.39 0.11 -13.67
CA MET A 109 7.49 -0.02 -12.51
C MET A 109 8.30 0.21 -11.22
N PRO A 110 7.91 1.14 -10.33
CA PRO A 110 8.62 1.36 -9.08
C PRO A 110 8.62 0.14 -8.17
N SER A 111 9.73 -0.10 -7.45
CA SER A 111 9.76 -0.96 -6.27
C SER A 111 9.18 -0.17 -5.09
N TYR A 112 7.88 -0.34 -4.82
CA TYR A 112 7.12 0.53 -3.91
C TYR A 112 7.51 0.39 -2.44
N TYR A 113 8.11 -0.74 -2.05
CA TYR A 113 8.51 -1.02 -0.67
C TYR A 113 10.04 -1.02 -0.46
N ARG A 114 10.80 -0.46 -1.41
CA ARG A 114 12.26 -0.31 -1.32
C ARG A 114 12.65 1.12 -0.92
N ASN A 115 13.60 1.26 0.00
CA ASN A 115 14.11 2.57 0.44
C ASN A 115 15.63 2.74 0.30
N ASP A 116 16.33 1.75 -0.26
CA ASP A 116 17.78 1.71 -0.45
C ASP A 116 18.18 1.50 -1.91
N GLY A 117 19.49 1.63 -2.19
CA GLY A 117 20.03 1.49 -3.56
C GLY A 117 19.53 2.56 -4.55
N LEU A 118 19.02 3.68 -4.04
CA LEU A 118 18.45 4.77 -4.84
C LEU A 118 19.41 5.96 -4.94
N VAL A 119 19.35 6.69 -6.06
CA VAL A 119 20.18 7.86 -6.31
C VAL A 119 19.35 9.14 -6.32
N ARG A 120 19.84 10.20 -5.65
CA ARG A 120 19.23 11.55 -5.65
C ARG A 120 17.74 11.53 -5.25
N VAL A 121 17.41 10.77 -4.21
CA VAL A 121 16.04 10.63 -3.70
C VAL A 121 15.52 11.97 -3.19
N GLY A 122 14.28 12.31 -3.57
CA GLY A 122 13.61 13.51 -3.07
C GLY A 122 13.45 13.47 -1.55
N ARG A 123 13.56 14.64 -0.90
CA ARG A 123 13.59 14.75 0.57
C ARG A 123 12.43 14.05 1.29
N ASN A 124 11.25 14.03 0.68
CA ASN A 124 10.05 13.42 1.28
C ASN A 124 10.11 11.89 1.33
N PHE A 125 10.97 11.25 0.53
CA PHE A 125 11.13 9.80 0.43
C PHE A 125 12.49 9.29 0.93
N ALA A 126 13.35 10.19 1.44
CA ALA A 126 14.66 9.78 1.94
C ALA A 126 14.51 8.79 3.10
N GLY A 127 15.03 7.57 2.92
CA GLY A 127 14.96 6.48 3.90
C GLY A 127 13.58 5.84 4.06
N LYS A 128 12.61 6.17 3.19
CA LYS A 128 11.23 5.68 3.28
C LYS A 128 10.81 4.97 2.00
N PRO A 129 10.01 3.90 2.10
CA PRO A 129 9.34 3.35 0.93
C PRO A 129 8.28 4.33 0.38
N ILE A 130 7.80 4.07 -0.83
CA ILE A 130 6.70 4.82 -1.44
C ILE A 130 5.36 4.46 -0.77
N LEU A 131 5.18 3.17 -0.46
CA LEU A 131 4.00 2.64 0.23
C LEU A 131 4.40 2.02 1.56
N SER A 132 3.50 2.01 2.53
CA SER A 132 3.62 1.24 3.77
C SER A 132 3.35 -0.25 3.55
N ALA A 133 3.70 -1.09 4.54
CA ALA A 133 3.38 -2.51 4.51
C ALA A 133 1.87 -2.76 4.36
N ALA A 134 1.05 -2.00 5.08
CA ALA A 134 -0.40 -2.11 5.03
C ALA A 134 -0.97 -1.74 3.65
N GLU A 135 -0.47 -0.66 3.04
CA GLU A 135 -0.89 -0.26 1.70
C GLU A 135 -0.51 -1.32 0.65
N ILE A 136 0.67 -1.94 0.78
CA ILE A 136 1.06 -3.08 -0.07
C ILE A 136 0.06 -4.23 0.08
N GLU A 137 -0.26 -4.65 1.31
CA GLU A 137 -1.20 -5.74 1.54
C GLU A 137 -2.61 -5.43 1.05
N ASP A 138 -3.08 -4.20 1.21
CA ASP A 138 -4.37 -3.75 0.70
C ASP A 138 -4.41 -3.85 -0.83
N ILE A 139 -3.38 -3.38 -1.54
CA ILE A 139 -3.28 -3.49 -3.00
C ILE A 139 -3.19 -4.96 -3.43
N VAL A 140 -2.40 -5.79 -2.74
CA VAL A 140 -2.32 -7.25 -3.02
C VAL A 140 -3.69 -7.90 -2.89
N ALA A 141 -4.41 -7.59 -1.81
CA ALA A 141 -5.75 -8.11 -1.57
C ALA A 141 -6.70 -7.75 -2.72
N PHE A 142 -6.64 -6.50 -3.19
CA PHE A 142 -7.43 -6.06 -4.34
C PHE A 142 -7.04 -6.74 -5.66
N LEU A 143 -5.75 -6.74 -6.02
CA LEU A 143 -5.28 -7.34 -7.26
C LEU A 143 -5.59 -8.84 -7.33
N ALA A 144 -5.58 -9.54 -6.19
CA ALA A 144 -5.96 -10.94 -6.09
C ALA A 144 -7.44 -11.21 -6.40
N THR A 145 -8.32 -10.20 -6.28
CA THR A 145 -9.73 -10.31 -6.67
C THR A 145 -9.98 -10.07 -8.15
N LEU A 146 -8.99 -9.57 -8.91
CA LEU A 146 -9.10 -9.35 -10.35
C LEU A 146 -8.95 -10.68 -11.08
N ARG A 147 -9.99 -11.51 -10.98
CA ARG A 147 -10.18 -12.76 -11.67
C ARG A 147 -11.30 -12.52 -12.66
N ASP A 148 -11.05 -12.86 -13.92
CA ASP A 148 -11.86 -12.58 -15.12
C ASP A 148 -11.38 -11.36 -15.91
#